data_AF-A0AAV2BQ22-F1
#
_entry.id   AF-A0AAV2BQ22-F1
#
_cell.length_a   1.000
_cell.length_b   1.000
_cell.length_c   1.000
_cell.angle_alpha   90.00
_cell.angle_beta   90.00
_cell.angle_gamma   90.00
#
_symmetry.space_group_name_H-M   'P 1'
#
loop_
_entity.id
_entity.type
_entity.pdbx_description
1 polymer ?
#
loop_
_entity_poly.entity_id
_entity_poly.type
_entity_poly.pdbx_seq_one_letter_code
_entity_poly.pdbx_strand_id
1 'polypeptide(L)'
;MGRFPGMEKFSGTIMHSHSLKRTYMFRDKKVVVVGCSGLDAAVKISHVASQIDLNILLVSGLFEYTNGAWILPRIGSYGLPFDYTVLRRYISIIRSLVGYKVLSWYLETCQINKKFSHILYNLRPPYPALAKDPSINDAIQAKLISGSVVN
;
A
#
# COMPACT_ATOMS: atom_id res chain seq x y z
N MET A 1 13.98 12.11 6.69
CA MET A 1 13.99 11.78 5.26
C MET A 1 15.03 10.70 5.05
N GLY A 2 14.65 9.54 4.51
CA GLY A 2 15.62 8.47 4.24
C GLY A 2 16.65 8.94 3.20
N ARG A 3 17.93 8.62 3.40
CA ARG A 3 18.97 8.85 2.39
C ARG A 3 19.04 7.62 1.49
N PHE A 4 18.93 7.84 0.19
CA PHE A 4 19.11 6.80 -0.82
C PHE A 4 20.46 7.01 -1.53
N PRO A 5 21.21 5.95 -1.87
CA PRO A 5 22.43 6.09 -2.66
C PRO A 5 22.14 6.77 -4.01
N GLY A 6 22.92 7.78 -4.39
CA GLY A 6 22.74 8.50 -5.65
C GLY A 6 21.62 9.54 -5.64
N MET A 7 20.94 9.75 -4.51
CA MET A 7 19.89 10.76 -4.36
C MET A 7 20.41 12.18 -4.61
N GLU A 8 21.67 12.44 -4.29
CA GLU A 8 22.38 13.69 -4.55
C GLU A 8 22.60 13.99 -6.03
N LYS A 9 22.54 12.96 -6.89
CA LYS A 9 22.68 13.10 -8.36
C LYS A 9 21.34 13.32 -9.05
N PHE A 10 20.22 13.15 -8.33
CA PHE A 10 18.89 13.32 -8.90
C PHE A 10 18.59 14.80 -9.12
N SER A 11 18.40 15.20 -10.37
CA SER A 11 18.11 16.58 -10.77
C SER A 11 16.64 16.98 -10.61
N GLY A 12 15.75 16.04 -10.28
CA GLY A 12 14.34 16.30 -10.07
C GLY A 12 14.01 16.80 -8.66
N THR A 13 12.72 17.01 -8.41
CA THR A 13 12.23 17.43 -7.09
C THR A 13 12.03 16.22 -6.18
N ILE A 14 12.64 16.25 -4.99
CA ILE A 14 12.40 15.26 -3.95
C ILE A 14 11.62 15.94 -2.81
N MET A 15 10.54 15.32 -2.37
CA MET A 15 9.76 15.82 -1.24
C MET A 15 9.29 14.67 -0.34
N HIS A 16 9.09 14.97 0.94
CA HIS A 16 8.44 14.06 1.86
C HIS A 16 6.91 14.14 1.72
N SER A 17 6.21 13.02 1.94
CA SER A 17 4.74 12.97 1.84
C SER A 17 4.04 13.98 2.75
N HIS A 18 4.61 14.27 3.91
CA HIS A 18 4.11 15.31 4.83
C HIS A 18 4.05 16.71 4.21
N SER A 19 4.96 17.03 3.27
CA SER A 19 5.00 18.33 2.61
C SER A 19 4.04 18.41 1.41
N LEU A 20 3.40 17.30 1.02
CA LEU A 20 2.51 17.23 -0.14
C LEU A 20 1.16 17.86 0.20
N LYS A 21 1.00 19.15 -0.15
CA LYS A 21 -0.27 19.87 0.02
C LYS A 21 -1.16 19.86 -1.22
N ARG A 22 -0.55 19.91 -2.41
CA ARG A 22 -1.27 20.01 -3.69
C ARG A 22 -0.58 19.14 -4.74
N THR A 23 -1.37 18.56 -5.65
CA THR A 23 -0.86 17.64 -6.68
C THR A 23 -0.56 18.31 -8.02
N TYR A 24 -1.05 19.54 -8.27
CA TYR A 24 -0.89 20.23 -9.56
C TYR A 24 0.57 20.36 -10.03
N MET A 25 1.51 20.45 -9.09
CA MET A 25 2.95 20.54 -9.38
C MET A 25 3.52 19.28 -10.04
N PHE A 26 2.77 18.18 -10.03
CA PHE A 26 3.08 16.90 -10.66
C PHE A 26 2.34 16.67 -11.97
N ARG A 27 1.59 17.67 -12.44
CA ARG A 27 0.88 17.57 -13.72
C ARG A 27 1.88 17.31 -14.84
N ASP A 28 1.59 16.30 -15.63
CA ASP A 28 2.41 15.86 -16.76
C ASP A 28 3.86 15.46 -16.41
N LYS A 29 4.14 15.13 -15.13
CA LYS A 29 5.45 14.68 -14.67
C LYS A 29 5.49 13.18 -14.40
N LYS A 30 6.68 12.60 -14.52
CA LYS A 30 6.99 11.24 -14.02
C LYS A 30 7.27 11.32 -12.52
N VAL A 31 6.61 10.50 -11.70
CA VAL A 31 6.70 10.59 -10.24
C VAL A 31 7.03 9.22 -9.65
N VAL A 32 7.95 9.17 -8.70
CA VAL A 32 8.23 7.94 -7.94
C VAL A 32 7.80 8.17 -6.50
N VAL A 33 7.00 7.25 -5.97
CA VAL A 33 6.54 7.31 -4.58
C VAL A 33 7.18 6.15 -3.82
N VAL A 34 8.02 6.49 -2.86
CA VAL A 34 8.77 5.50 -2.09
C VAL A 34 8.07 5.24 -0.75
N GLY A 35 7.82 3.95 -0.47
CA GLY A 35 7.23 3.50 0.79
C GLY A 35 5.70 3.50 0.85
N CYS A 36 5.14 2.64 1.70
CA CYS A 36 3.70 2.42 1.78
C CYS A 36 2.92 3.59 2.43
N SER A 37 3.58 4.41 3.25
CA SER A 37 2.95 5.63 3.80
C SER A 37 2.62 6.68 2.72
N GLY A 38 3.21 6.54 1.52
CA GLY A 38 2.92 7.36 0.36
C GLY A 38 1.77 6.86 -0.51
N LEU A 39 1.09 5.76 -0.16
CA LEU A 39 0.00 5.19 -0.97
C LEU A 39 -1.11 6.20 -1.31
N ASP A 40 -1.52 7.01 -0.33
CA ASP A 40 -2.52 8.07 -0.56
C ASP A 40 -2.00 9.18 -1.49
N ALA A 41 -0.72 9.51 -1.38
CA ALA A 41 -0.06 10.47 -2.26
C ALA A 41 0.01 9.92 -3.70
N ALA A 42 0.39 8.65 -3.86
CA ALA A 42 0.40 7.94 -5.14
C ALA A 42 -0.98 8.00 -5.79
N VAL A 43 -2.04 7.59 -5.09
CA VAL A 43 -3.40 7.66 -5.62
C VAL A 43 -3.75 9.09 -6.05
N LYS A 44 -3.51 10.10 -5.22
CA LYS A 44 -3.85 11.50 -5.55
C LYS A 44 -3.05 12.04 -6.74
N ILE A 45 -1.76 11.73 -6.83
CA ILE A 45 -0.89 12.16 -7.92
C ILE A 45 -1.27 11.46 -9.23
N SER A 46 -1.72 10.20 -9.17
CA SER A 46 -2.14 9.42 -10.35
C SER A 46 -3.28 10.07 -11.14
N HIS A 47 -4.03 11.00 -10.53
CA HIS A 47 -5.10 11.72 -11.21
C HIS A 47 -4.60 12.88 -12.10
N VAL A 48 -3.38 13.37 -11.89
CA VAL A 48 -2.85 14.55 -12.58
C VAL A 48 -1.56 14.28 -13.37
N ALA A 49 -0.82 13.23 -13.03
CA ALA A 49 0.40 12.85 -13.71
C ALA A 49 0.14 12.35 -15.15
N SER A 50 1.09 12.55 -16.07
CA SER A 50 0.97 12.09 -17.47
C SER A 50 0.90 10.56 -17.51
N GLN A 51 -0.08 10.05 -18.27
CA GLN A 51 -0.42 8.62 -18.35
C GLN A 51 0.55 7.79 -19.21
N ILE A 52 1.49 8.42 -19.94
CA ILE A 52 2.07 7.80 -21.13
C ILE A 52 3.13 6.73 -20.83
N ASP A 53 3.73 6.66 -19.63
CA ASP A 53 4.58 5.53 -19.24
C ASP A 53 4.53 5.29 -17.71
N LEU A 54 3.67 4.38 -17.22
CA LEU A 54 3.86 3.64 -15.95
C LEU A 54 4.39 4.50 -14.76
N ASN A 55 3.69 5.58 -14.42
CA ASN A 55 4.32 6.78 -13.83
C ASN A 55 4.19 6.98 -12.31
N ILE A 56 3.76 5.96 -11.57
CA ILE A 56 3.98 5.90 -10.13
C ILE A 56 4.52 4.51 -9.84
N LEU A 57 5.84 4.43 -9.73
CA LEU A 57 6.50 3.24 -9.20
C LEU A 57 6.35 3.32 -7.69
N LEU A 58 5.49 2.46 -7.13
CA LEU A 58 5.54 2.17 -5.72
C LEU A 58 6.81 1.36 -5.50
N VAL A 59 7.93 2.05 -5.31
CA VAL A 59 9.16 1.35 -4.97
C VAL A 59 9.02 0.89 -3.53
N SER A 60 8.43 -0.29 -3.40
CA SER A 60 8.52 -1.09 -2.19
C SER A 60 9.82 -1.89 -2.17
N GLY A 61 10.76 -1.67 -3.11
CA GLY A 61 11.96 -2.50 -3.32
C GLY A 61 13.33 -1.82 -3.11
N LEU A 62 13.41 -0.61 -2.55
CA LEU A 62 14.72 0.06 -2.30
C LEU A 62 15.23 -0.07 -0.87
N PHE A 63 14.58 -0.89 -0.05
CA PHE A 63 15.02 -1.21 1.30
C PHE A 63 14.95 -2.72 1.52
N GLU A 64 15.97 -3.29 2.15
CA GLU A 64 15.91 -4.61 2.79
C GLU A 64 14.70 -4.75 3.76
N TYR A 65 14.06 -3.64 4.13
CA TYR A 65 12.90 -3.53 5.05
C TYR A 65 11.53 -3.30 4.36
N THR A 66 11.47 -3.23 3.04
CA THR A 66 10.21 -3.17 2.30
C THR A 66 10.24 -4.32 1.29
N ASN A 67 9.37 -5.31 1.48
CA ASN A 67 9.20 -6.40 0.55
C ASN A 67 7.72 -6.42 0.16
N GLY A 68 7.16 -5.28 -0.25
CA GLY A 68 5.71 -5.10 -0.30
C GLY A 68 5.06 -4.93 1.09
N ALA A 69 3.73 -4.84 1.08
CA ALA A 69 2.91 -4.65 2.27
C ALA A 69 1.49 -5.18 2.02
N TRP A 70 0.84 -5.60 3.10
CA TRP A 70 -0.57 -5.92 3.06
C TRP A 70 -1.39 -4.63 2.93
N ILE A 71 -2.17 -4.55 1.86
CA ILE A 71 -3.07 -3.44 1.55
C ILE A 71 -4.49 -3.88 1.85
N LEU A 72 -5.17 -3.09 2.68
CA LEU A 72 -6.55 -3.31 3.09
C LEU A 72 -7.45 -2.19 2.60
N PRO A 73 -8.59 -2.50 1.96
CA PRO A 73 -9.67 -1.54 1.83
C PRO A 73 -10.35 -1.34 3.19
N ARG A 74 -10.88 -0.13 3.41
CA ARG A 74 -11.74 0.21 4.56
C ARG A 74 -13.06 -0.54 4.51
N ILE A 75 -13.52 -0.87 3.30
CA ILE A 75 -14.73 -1.65 3.07
C ILE A 75 -14.43 -3.12 3.40
N GLY A 76 -15.08 -3.64 4.44
CA GLY A 76 -15.04 -5.01 4.94
C GLY A 76 -16.04 -5.94 4.26
N SER A 77 -16.52 -6.94 5.00
CA SER A 77 -17.56 -7.86 4.50
C SER A 77 -18.93 -7.17 4.49
N TYR A 78 -19.78 -7.47 3.51
CA TYR A 78 -21.14 -6.90 3.37
C TYR A 78 -21.20 -5.37 3.29
N GLY A 79 -20.11 -4.71 2.88
CA GLY A 79 -20.04 -3.24 2.85
C GLY A 79 -19.82 -2.59 4.23
N LEU A 80 -19.71 -3.37 5.30
CA LEU A 80 -19.43 -2.85 6.64
C LEU A 80 -17.98 -2.39 6.77
N PRO A 81 -17.67 -1.46 7.69
CA PRO A 81 -16.29 -1.08 7.98
C PRO A 81 -15.44 -2.29 8.40
N PHE A 82 -14.22 -2.36 7.87
CA PHE A 82 -13.32 -3.50 8.09
C PHE A 82 -12.99 -3.69 9.57
N ASP A 83 -12.68 -2.60 10.26
CA ASP A 83 -12.44 -2.56 11.70
C ASP A 83 -13.64 -3.10 12.51
N TYR A 84 -14.86 -2.71 12.15
CA TYR A 84 -16.08 -3.22 12.78
C TYR A 84 -16.22 -4.75 12.62
N THR A 85 -15.78 -5.31 11.50
CA THR A 85 -15.85 -6.75 11.25
C THR A 85 -14.72 -7.55 11.90
N VAL A 86 -13.51 -6.97 12.01
CA VAL A 86 -12.29 -7.71 12.40
C VAL A 86 -11.82 -7.37 13.82
N LEU A 87 -11.98 -6.13 14.30
CA LEU A 87 -11.52 -5.69 15.62
C LEU A 87 -12.56 -5.94 16.71
N ARG A 88 -12.92 -7.22 16.90
CA ARG A 88 -13.92 -7.63 17.91
C ARG A 88 -13.28 -8.36 19.09
N ARG A 89 -13.89 -8.25 20.27
CA ARG A 89 -13.41 -8.93 21.50
C ARG A 89 -13.24 -10.44 21.31
N TYR A 90 -14.18 -11.10 20.64
CA TYR A 90 -14.06 -12.54 20.37
C TYR A 90 -12.88 -12.87 19.43
N ILE A 91 -12.51 -11.99 18.50
CA ILE A 91 -11.30 -12.18 17.68
C ILE A 91 -10.05 -12.10 18.54
N SER A 92 -10.02 -11.22 19.55
CA SER A 92 -8.91 -11.18 20.51
C SER A 92 -8.79 -12.46 21.33
N ILE A 93 -9.93 -13.03 21.77
CA ILE A 93 -9.97 -14.33 22.46
C ILE A 93 -9.48 -15.44 21.51
N ILE A 94 -9.99 -15.50 20.28
CA ILE A 94 -9.53 -16.47 19.27
C ILE A 94 -8.02 -16.32 19.04
N ARG A 95 -7.50 -15.09 18.90
CA ARG A 95 -6.06 -14.82 18.76
C ARG A 95 -5.25 -15.41 19.91
N SER A 96 -5.76 -15.35 21.14
CA SER A 96 -5.10 -15.96 22.31
C SER A 96 -5.12 -17.49 22.30
N LEU A 97 -6.12 -18.11 21.66
CA LEU A 97 -6.28 -19.57 21.59
C LEU A 97 -5.50 -20.20 20.44
N VAL A 98 -5.63 -19.67 19.21
CA VAL A 98 -5.02 -20.25 18.00
C VAL A 98 -3.68 -19.61 17.60
N GLY A 99 -3.30 -18.54 18.28
CA GLY A 99 -2.09 -17.77 17.98
C GLY A 99 -2.22 -16.85 16.76
N TYR A 100 -1.29 -15.89 16.66
CA TYR A 100 -1.36 -14.85 15.63
C TYR A 100 -1.12 -15.36 14.20
N LYS A 101 -0.35 -16.45 14.01
CA LYS A 101 -0.03 -16.99 12.68
C LYS A 101 -1.27 -17.56 11.99
N VAL A 102 -2.07 -18.34 12.71
CA VAL A 102 -3.33 -18.90 12.20
C VAL A 102 -4.31 -17.79 11.86
N LEU A 103 -4.42 -16.79 12.74
CA LEU A 103 -5.29 -15.64 12.49
C LEU A 103 -4.79 -14.78 11.31
N SER A 104 -3.49 -14.62 11.14
CA SER A 104 -2.90 -13.93 9.97
C SER A 104 -3.23 -14.67 8.69
N TRP A 105 -3.03 -15.98 8.65
CA TRP A 105 -3.39 -16.81 7.50
C TRP A 105 -4.88 -16.70 7.16
N TYR A 106 -5.77 -16.69 8.17
CA TYR A 106 -7.19 -16.48 7.95
C TYR A 106 -7.48 -15.10 7.35
N LEU A 107 -6.88 -14.03 7.87
CA LEU A 107 -7.05 -12.68 7.30
C LEU A 107 -6.55 -12.62 5.86
N GLU A 108 -5.33 -13.10 5.61
CA GLU A 108 -4.71 -13.17 4.29
C GLU A 108 -5.61 -13.90 3.30
N THR A 109 -6.10 -15.08 3.66
CA THR A 109 -6.83 -15.98 2.75
C THR A 109 -8.29 -15.58 2.59
N CYS A 110 -8.97 -15.21 3.69
CA CYS A 110 -10.42 -15.00 3.69
C CYS A 110 -10.87 -13.55 3.57
N GLN A 111 -9.98 -12.58 3.79
CA GLN A 111 -10.34 -11.16 3.71
C GLN A 111 -9.52 -10.44 2.64
N ILE A 112 -8.20 -10.58 2.68
CA ILE A 112 -7.28 -9.78 1.87
C ILE A 112 -7.21 -10.32 0.42
N ASN A 113 -6.72 -11.54 0.25
CA ASN A 113 -6.48 -12.11 -1.08
C ASN A 113 -7.77 -12.43 -1.85
N LYS A 114 -8.92 -12.56 -1.17
CA LYS A 114 -10.22 -12.66 -1.84
C LYS A 114 -10.59 -11.40 -2.62
N LYS A 115 -10.18 -10.23 -2.14
CA LYS A 115 -10.48 -8.94 -2.77
C LYS A 115 -9.40 -8.55 -3.78
N PHE A 116 -8.14 -8.80 -3.44
CA PHE A 116 -7.00 -8.41 -4.26
C PHE A 116 -5.81 -9.32 -4.00
N SER A 117 -5.34 -10.00 -5.04
CA SER A 117 -4.20 -10.92 -4.93
C SER A 117 -2.89 -10.15 -4.81
N HIS A 118 -2.29 -10.13 -3.62
CA HIS A 118 -1.03 -9.40 -3.40
C HIS A 118 0.16 -10.03 -4.12
N ILE A 119 0.07 -11.32 -4.46
CA ILE A 119 1.10 -12.04 -5.22
C ILE A 119 1.12 -11.54 -6.67
N LEU A 120 -0.04 -11.41 -7.30
CA LEU A 120 -0.15 -11.02 -8.72
C LEU A 120 0.41 -9.62 -8.98
N TYR A 121 0.34 -8.73 -7.98
CA TYR A 121 0.82 -7.35 -8.10
C TYR A 121 2.19 -7.14 -7.42
N ASN A 122 2.92 -8.21 -7.08
CA ASN A 122 4.23 -8.14 -6.40
C ASN A 122 4.22 -7.33 -5.09
N LEU A 123 3.09 -7.30 -4.40
CA LEU A 123 2.89 -6.57 -3.14
C LEU A 123 2.95 -7.45 -1.89
N ARG A 124 3.06 -8.79 -2.06
CA ARG A 124 3.06 -9.73 -0.94
C ARG A 124 4.34 -9.61 -0.10
N PRO A 125 4.23 -9.30 1.21
CA PRO A 125 5.36 -9.31 2.11
C PRO A 125 5.78 -10.70 2.60
N PRO A 126 7.04 -10.83 3.07
CA PRO A 126 7.59 -12.05 3.66
C PRO A 126 7.08 -12.28 5.09
N TYR A 127 6.34 -11.31 5.64
CA TYR A 127 5.77 -11.37 6.98
C TYR A 127 4.23 -11.56 6.93
N PRO A 128 3.64 -12.24 7.93
CA PRO A 128 2.18 -12.42 8.02
C PRO A 128 1.41 -11.11 8.22
N ALA A 129 0.12 -11.08 7.87
CA ALA A 129 -0.72 -9.88 7.90
C ALA A 129 -0.83 -9.16 9.25
N LEU A 130 -0.74 -9.90 10.37
CA LEU A 130 -0.79 -9.28 11.70
C LEU A 130 0.60 -8.98 12.30
N ALA A 131 1.69 -9.28 11.59
CA ALA A 131 3.03 -9.04 12.09
C ALA A 131 3.44 -7.56 12.03
N LYS A 132 2.83 -6.79 11.12
CA LYS A 132 3.07 -5.36 10.92
C LYS A 132 1.76 -4.69 10.54
N ASP A 133 1.62 -3.42 10.90
CA ASP A 133 0.45 -2.63 10.53
C ASP A 133 0.25 -2.62 9.00
N PRO A 134 -0.91 -3.09 8.52
CA PRO A 134 -1.25 -3.06 7.10
C PRO A 134 -1.52 -1.64 6.63
N SER A 135 -1.32 -1.39 5.35
CA SER A 135 -1.64 -0.10 4.73
C SER A 135 -3.10 -0.06 4.32
N ILE A 136 -3.82 0.99 4.71
CA ILE A 136 -5.25 1.10 4.43
C ILE A 136 -5.46 2.04 3.24
N ASN A 137 -5.96 1.53 2.12
CA ASN A 137 -6.26 2.35 0.95
C ASN A 137 -7.32 1.66 0.04
N ASP A 138 -8.38 2.39 -0.29
CA ASP A 138 -9.52 1.87 -1.08
C ASP A 138 -9.30 1.97 -2.60
N ALA A 139 -8.48 2.90 -3.05
CA ALA A 139 -8.39 3.27 -4.46
C ALA A 139 -7.15 2.69 -5.16
N ILE A 140 -6.11 2.32 -4.41
CA ILE A 140 -4.84 1.87 -4.98
C ILE A 140 -5.01 0.60 -5.82
N GLN A 141 -5.87 -0.32 -5.39
CA GLN A 141 -6.14 -1.57 -6.11
C GLN A 141 -6.67 -1.28 -7.52
N ALA A 142 -7.63 -0.36 -7.64
CA ALA A 142 -8.16 0.07 -8.92
C ALA A 142 -7.10 0.77 -9.79
N LYS A 143 -6.22 1.56 -9.18
CA LYS A 143 -5.13 2.26 -9.88
C LYS A 143 -4.03 1.33 -10.39
N LEU A 144 -3.77 0.24 -9.67
CA LEU A 144 -2.85 -0.83 -10.10
C LEU A 144 -3.45 -1.62 -11.27
N ILE A 145 -4.74 -1.93 -11.20
CA ILE A 145 -5.45 -2.61 -12.30
C ILE A 145 -5.49 -1.74 -13.57
N SER A 146 -5.72 -0.43 -13.43
CA SER A 146 -5.78 0.49 -14.57
C SER A 146 -4.40 0.87 -15.14
N GLY A 147 -3.30 0.39 -14.55
CA GLY A 147 -1.93 0.77 -14.95
C GLY A 147 -1.57 2.23 -14.64
N SER A 148 -2.41 2.96 -13.90
CA SER A 148 -2.12 4.34 -13.49
C SER A 148 -1.08 4.40 -12.38
N VAL A 149 -0.96 3.33 -11.60
CA VAL A 149 0.10 3.07 -10.63
C VAL A 149 0.68 1.70 -10.92
N VAL A 150 1.99 1.55 -10.76
CA VAL A 150 2.73 0.34 -11.12
C VAL A 150 3.68 -0.03 -9.99
N ASN A 151 4.02 -1.32 -9.89
CA ASN A 151 4.98 -1.85 -8.93
C ASN A 151 6.09 -2.56 -9.69
#